data_AF-A0A534Q8F9-F1
#
_entry.id   AF-A0A534Q8F9-F1
#
_cell.length_a   1.000
_cell.length_b   1.000
_cell.length_c   1.000
_cell.angle_alpha   90.00
_cell.angle_beta   90.00
_cell.angle_gamma   90.00
#
_symmetry.space_group_name_H-M   'P 1'
#
loop_
_entity.id
_entity.type
_entity.pdbx_description
1 polymer ?
#
loop_
_entity_poly.entity_id
_entity_poly.type
_entity_poly.pdbx_seq_one_letter_code
_entity_poly.pdbx_strand_id
1 'polypeptide(L)'
;MAIWRIYEDWVKPEQFDVYEEKVKHLADRAASAKEKEVWDAYATAVGDAGKYYYAMQAPDFTKLAAQGSAGGMIMRVFGQKEGAKWLRELLLGSC
;
A
#
# COMPACT_ATOMS: atom_id res chain seq x y z
N MET A 1 18.79 11.09 -11.07
CA MET A 1 18.45 9.66 -11.21
C MET A 1 17.28 9.40 -10.30
N ALA A 2 16.14 8.94 -10.84
CA ALA A 2 14.98 8.64 -10.01
C ALA A 2 15.11 7.25 -9.38
N ILE A 3 14.72 7.12 -8.12
CA ILE A 3 14.75 5.86 -7.37
C ILE A 3 13.33 5.37 -7.25
N TRP A 4 13.11 4.09 -7.52
CA TRP A 4 11.81 3.45 -7.38
C TRP A 4 11.82 2.54 -6.16
N ARG A 5 10.79 2.67 -5.33
CA ARG A 5 10.46 1.68 -4.32
C ARG A 5 9.27 0.89 -4.84
N ILE A 6 9.40 -0.43 -4.79
CA ILE A 6 8.37 -1.37 -5.22
C ILE A 6 8.06 -2.27 -4.02
N TYR A 7 6.78 -2.39 -3.69
CA TYR A 7 6.27 -3.44 -2.81
C TYR A 7 5.44 -4.41 -3.62
N GLU A 8 5.49 -5.67 -3.24
CA GLU A 8 4.64 -6.71 -3.78
C GLU A 8 3.80 -7.33 -2.67
N ASP A 9 2.58 -7.69 -3.01
CA ASP A 9 1.67 -8.42 -2.12
C ASP A 9 0.95 -9.52 -2.91
N TRP A 10 0.61 -10.58 -2.20
CA TRP A 10 -0.16 -11.70 -2.74
C TRP A 10 -1.52 -11.73 -2.08
N VAL A 11 -2.54 -11.73 -2.92
CA VAL A 11 -3.94 -11.75 -2.50
C VAL A 11 -4.55 -13.03 -3.03
N LYS A 12 -5.38 -13.69 -2.22
CA LYS A 12 -6.16 -14.82 -2.68
C LYS A 12 -7.23 -14.37 -3.67
N PRO A 13 -7.51 -15.13 -4.74
CA PRO A 13 -8.52 -14.76 -5.74
C PRO A 13 -9.87 -14.35 -5.14
N GLU A 14 -10.36 -15.08 -4.13
CA GLU A 14 -11.62 -14.80 -3.45
C GLU A 14 -11.63 -13.52 -2.59
N GLN A 15 -10.48 -12.87 -2.43
CA GLN A 15 -10.33 -11.63 -1.67
C GLN A 15 -10.06 -10.40 -2.57
N PHE A 16 -10.00 -10.53 -3.90
CA PHE A 16 -9.61 -9.42 -4.78
C PHE A 16 -10.48 -8.19 -4.62
N ASP A 17 -11.80 -8.32 -4.74
CA ASP A 17 -12.71 -7.18 -4.68
C ASP A 17 -12.59 -6.46 -3.33
N VAL A 18 -12.59 -7.24 -2.24
CA VAL A 18 -12.43 -6.71 -0.88
C VAL A 18 -11.09 -6.02 -0.69
N TYR A 19 -10.02 -6.59 -1.23
CA TYR A 19 -8.68 -6.02 -1.16
C TYR A 19 -8.59 -4.73 -1.98
N GLU A 20 -9.13 -4.69 -3.19
CA GLU A 20 -9.15 -3.50 -4.04
C GLU A 20 -9.96 -2.36 -3.40
N GLU A 21 -11.11 -2.66 -2.79
CA GLU A 21 -11.87 -1.69 -2.01
C GLU A 21 -11.07 -1.14 -0.82
N LYS A 22 -10.31 -2.00 -0.11
CA LYS A 22 -9.42 -1.56 0.96
C LYS A 22 -8.33 -0.65 0.42
N VAL A 23 -7.65 -1.01 -0.66
CA VAL A 23 -6.61 -0.18 -1.27
C VAL A 23 -7.16 1.18 -1.71
N LYS A 24 -8.35 1.22 -2.32
CA LYS A 24 -9.05 2.47 -2.67
C LYS A 24 -9.34 3.33 -1.44
N HIS A 25 -9.88 2.73 -0.39
CA HIS A 25 -10.16 3.45 0.86
C HIS A 25 -8.88 4.01 1.51
N LEU A 26 -7.78 3.26 1.48
CA LEU A 26 -6.47 3.76 1.94
C LEU A 26 -6.00 4.94 1.09
N ALA A 27 -6.14 4.88 -0.24
CA ALA A 27 -5.77 5.98 -1.13
C ALA A 27 -6.60 7.25 -0.86
N ASP A 28 -7.92 7.11 -0.70
CA ASP A 28 -8.81 8.24 -0.39
C ASP A 28 -8.46 8.88 0.96
N ARG A 29 -8.15 8.05 1.96
CA ARG A 29 -7.73 8.52 3.27
C ARG A 29 -6.36 9.18 3.24
N ALA A 30 -5.40 8.63 2.50
CA ALA A 30 -4.09 9.24 2.33
C ALA A 30 -4.18 10.61 1.65
N ALA A 31 -5.02 10.74 0.62
CA ALA A 31 -5.30 12.01 -0.02
C ALA A 31 -5.95 13.01 0.96
N SER A 32 -6.91 12.56 1.75
CA SER A 32 -7.57 13.38 2.78
C SER A 32 -6.60 13.83 3.89
N ALA A 33 -5.65 12.97 4.24
CA ALA A 33 -4.58 13.26 5.19
C ALA A 33 -3.45 14.13 4.60
N LYS A 34 -3.51 14.43 3.29
CA LYS A 34 -2.48 15.17 2.55
C LYS A 34 -1.10 14.51 2.67
N GLU A 35 -1.04 13.18 2.61
CA GLU A 35 0.24 12.48 2.47
C GLU A 35 0.94 12.99 1.20
N LYS A 36 2.26 13.16 1.29
CA LYS A 36 3.05 13.74 0.20
C LYS A 36 3.46 12.67 -0.82
N GLU A 37 3.45 11.43 -0.38
CA GLU A 37 3.85 10.25 -1.11
C GLU A 37 2.70 9.79 -2.01
N VAL A 38 2.98 9.73 -3.32
CA VAL A 38 2.05 9.19 -4.32
C VAL A 38 2.50 7.78 -4.66
N TRP A 39 1.58 6.84 -4.48
CA TRP A 39 1.77 5.43 -4.82
C TRP A 39 0.85 5.06 -5.95
N ASP A 40 1.40 4.35 -6.94
CA ASP A 40 0.62 3.70 -7.98
C ASP A 40 0.45 2.22 -7.62
N ALA A 41 -0.77 1.71 -7.73
CA ALA A 41 -1.09 0.31 -7.51
C ALA A 41 -1.39 -0.38 -8.86
N TYR A 42 -0.80 -1.55 -9.06
CA TYR A 42 -0.94 -2.35 -10.27
C TYR A 42 -1.35 -3.78 -9.91
N ALA A 43 -2.40 -4.29 -10.54
CA ALA A 43 -2.79 -5.69 -10.45
C ALA A 43 -2.25 -6.47 -11.65
N THR A 44 -1.78 -7.70 -11.41
CA THR A 44 -1.30 -8.58 -12.48
C THR A 44 -2.49 -9.22 -13.21
N ALA A 45 -2.68 -8.87 -14.49
CA ALA A 45 -3.76 -9.42 -15.31
C ALA A 45 -3.41 -10.75 -15.99
N VAL A 46 -2.12 -11.03 -16.21
CA VAL A 46 -1.63 -12.25 -16.88
C VAL A 46 -0.38 -12.76 -16.16
N GLY A 47 -0.29 -14.08 -15.93
CA GLY A 47 0.79 -14.71 -15.19
C GLY A 47 0.38 -14.97 -13.73
N ASP A 48 1.09 -14.37 -12.79
CA ASP A 48 0.86 -14.47 -11.35
C ASP A 48 -0.41 -13.71 -10.93
N ALA A 49 -1.57 -14.22 -11.35
CA ALA A 49 -2.86 -13.65 -10.99
C ALA A 49 -3.01 -13.63 -9.46
N GLY A 50 -3.30 -12.44 -8.91
CA GLY A 50 -3.36 -12.18 -7.47
C GLY A 50 -2.14 -11.50 -6.89
N LYS A 51 -1.14 -11.23 -7.72
CA LYS A 51 -0.03 -10.37 -7.34
C LYS A 51 -0.35 -8.90 -7.60
N TYR A 52 -0.20 -8.09 -6.56
CA TYR A 52 -0.28 -6.63 -6.61
C TYR A 52 1.11 -6.02 -6.47
N TYR A 53 1.37 -4.96 -7.23
CA TYR A 53 2.58 -4.16 -7.13
C TYR A 53 2.23 -2.72 -6.75
N TYR A 54 2.97 -2.17 -5.81
CA TYR A 54 2.87 -0.78 -5.41
C TYR A 54 4.18 -0.09 -5.72
N ALA A 55 4.15 0.93 -6.58
CA ALA A 55 5.33 1.67 -6.99
C ALA A 55 5.23 3.12 -6.54
N MET A 56 6.37 3.66 -6.12
CA MET A 56 6.51 5.08 -5.81
C MET A 56 7.91 5.53 -6.20
N GLN A 57 7.99 6.75 -6.71
CA GLN A 57 9.23 7.40 -7.08
C GLN A 57 9.74 8.32 -5.97
N ALA A 58 11.05 8.26 -5.70
CA ALA A 58 11.76 9.17 -4.81
C ALA A 58 12.93 9.84 -5.57
N PRO A 59 13.26 11.10 -5.26
CA PRO A 59 14.35 11.81 -5.93
C PRO A 59 15.74 11.32 -5.49
N ASP A 60 15.85 10.79 -4.27
CA ASP A 60 17.08 10.31 -3.67
C ASP A 60 16.82 9.34 -2.50
N PHE A 61 17.88 8.65 -2.05
CA PHE A 61 17.79 7.66 -0.97
C PHE A 61 17.46 8.28 0.38
N THR A 62 17.76 9.55 0.62
CA THR A 62 17.46 10.25 1.87
C THR A 62 15.96 10.47 2.02
N LYS A 63 15.28 10.91 0.96
CA LYS A 63 13.82 11.02 0.90
C LYS A 63 13.17 9.66 1.02
N LEU A 64 13.72 8.64 0.37
CA LEU A 64 13.21 7.28 0.47
C LEU A 64 13.29 6.72 1.90
N ALA A 65 14.38 7.00 2.62
CA ALA A 65 14.55 6.59 4.01
C ALA A 65 13.56 7.30 4.95
N ALA A 66 13.29 8.59 4.71
CA ALA A 66 12.41 9.40 5.55
C ALA A 66 10.93 8.97 5.53
N GLN A 67 10.47 8.28 4.48
CA GLN A 67 9.07 7.88 4.30
C GLN A 67 8.60 6.82 5.31
N GLY A 68 9.54 6.03 5.84
CA GLY A 68 9.25 4.91 6.74
C GLY A 68 8.69 3.69 6.02
N SER A 69 7.98 2.83 6.76
CA SER A 69 7.39 1.59 6.26
C SER A 69 5.93 1.76 5.82
N ALA A 70 5.43 0.84 5.00
CA ALA A 70 4.01 0.78 4.61
C ALA A 70 3.07 0.73 5.82
N GLY A 71 3.44 -0.05 6.85
CA GLY A 71 2.67 -0.07 8.11
C GLY A 71 2.71 1.27 8.85
N GLY A 72 3.83 1.99 8.81
CA GLY A 72 3.93 3.35 9.33
C GLY A 72 2.98 4.31 8.62
N MET A 73 2.87 4.22 7.29
CA MET A 73 1.92 5.00 6.50
C MET A 73 0.47 4.71 6.91
N ILE A 74 0.07 3.43 6.98
CA ILE A 74 -1.29 3.04 7.39
C ILE A 74 -1.63 3.61 8.78
N MET A 75 -0.68 3.56 9.72
CA MET A 75 -0.87 4.11 11.07
C MET A 75 -0.97 5.64 11.09
N ARG A 76 -0.29 6.37 10.19
CA ARG A 76 -0.44 7.83 10.06
C ARG A 76 -1.79 8.21 9.46
N VAL A 77 -2.22 7.48 8.43
CA VAL A 77 -3.44 7.77 7.67
C VAL A 77 -4.70 7.46 8.48
N PHE A 78 -4.73 6.32 9.17
CA PHE A 78 -5.90 5.87 9.94
C PHE A 78 -5.80 6.14 11.45
N GLY A 79 -4.63 6.56 11.94
CA GLY A 79 -4.37 6.65 13.38
C GLY A 79 -4.13 5.28 14.02
N GLN A 80 -3.71 5.27 15.30
CA GLN A 80 -3.20 4.04 15.91
C GLN A 80 -4.21 2.89 16.00
N LYS A 81 -5.43 3.17 16.44
CA LYS A 81 -6.42 2.10 16.70
C LYS A 81 -6.94 1.48 15.42
N GLU A 82 -7.37 2.32 14.48
CA GLU A 82 -7.92 1.88 13.20
C GLU A 82 -6.82 1.31 12.31
N GLY A 83 -5.64 1.94 12.26
CA GLY A 83 -4.50 1.44 11.50
C GLY A 83 -4.02 0.05 11.98
N ALA A 84 -4.01 -0.20 13.30
CA ALA A 84 -3.63 -1.52 13.82
C ALA A 84 -4.65 -2.61 13.44
N LYS A 85 -5.95 -2.28 13.41
CA LYS A 85 -6.99 -3.18 12.90
C LYS A 85 -6.76 -3.44 11.40
N TRP A 86 -6.51 -2.39 10.63
CA TRP A 86 -6.28 -2.46 9.19
C TRP A 86 -5.10 -3.36 8.83
N LEU A 87 -3.97 -3.17 9.51
CA LEU A 87 -2.78 -4.00 9.33
C LEU A 87 -3.02 -5.46 9.68
N ARG A 88 -3.76 -5.73 10.76
CA ARG A 88 -4.12 -7.09 11.12
C ARG A 88 -4.97 -7.75 10.05
N GLU A 89 -5.94 -7.04 9.51
CA GLU A 89 -6.83 -7.59 8.47
C GLU A 89 -6.12 -7.81 7.14
N LEU A 90 -5.18 -6.95 6.76
CA LEU A 90 -4.31 -7.21 5.60
C LEU A 90 -3.48 -8.47 5.81
N LEU A 91 -2.74 -8.54 6.91
CA LEU A 91 -1.84 -9.68 7.20
C LEU A 91 -2.57 -11.02 7.36
N LEU A 92 -3.84 -11.01 7.78
CA LEU A 92 -4.67 -12.22 7.88
C LEU A 92 -5.36 -12.59 6.56
N GLY A 93 -5.50 -11.65 5.62
CA GLY A 93 -6.09 -11.88 4.30
C GLY A 93 -5.07 -12.25 3.22
N SER A 94 -3.80 -11.90 3.41
CA SER A 94 -2.69 -12.15 2.46
C SER A 94 -2.01 -13.53 2.59
N CYS A 95 -2.54 -14.44 3.43
CA CYS A 95 -2.01 -15.80 3.63
C CYS A 95 -3.01 -16.84 3.14
#